data_AF-A0A151QTI9-F1
#
_entry.id   AF-A0A151QTI9-F1
#
_cell.length_a   1.000
_cell.length_b   1.000
_cell.length_c   1.000
_cell.angle_alpha   90.00
_cell.angle_beta   90.00
_cell.angle_gamma   90.00
#
_symmetry.space_group_name_H-M   'P 1'
#
loop_
_entity.id
_entity.type
_entity.pdbx_description
1 polymer ?
#
loop_
_entity_poly.entity_id
_entity_poly.type
_entity_poly.pdbx_seq_one_letter_code
_entity_poly.pdbx_strand_id
1 'polypeptide(L)' 'MVNKEGTVTLDGGLKVENVLYVPTLSCNLLSISQLTNETNYVVYFTNNLCVMQDCTLKMLIGVGEQRDGLYVFKGI' A
#
# COMPACT_ATOMS: atom_id res chain seq x y z
N MET A 1 3.47 15.47 13.35
CA MET A 1 4.37 15.99 12.30
C MET A 1 5.03 14.77 11.67
N VAL A 2 4.95 14.62 10.34
CA VAL A 2 5.61 13.51 9.64
C VAL A 2 7.10 13.80 9.65
N ASN A 3 7.91 12.88 10.18
CA ASN A 3 9.30 13.22 10.52
C ASN A 3 10.33 12.53 9.64
N LYS A 4 9.97 11.51 8.84
CA LYS A 4 10.88 10.83 7.90
C LYS A 4 10.11 10.21 6.73
N GLU A 5 10.77 10.21 5.58
CA GLU A 5 10.33 9.54 4.33
C GLU A 5 11.29 8.39 4.06
N GLY A 6 10.81 7.32 3.42
CA GLY A 6 11.64 6.18 3.09
C GLY A 6 11.11 5.38 1.91
N THR A 7 11.85 4.33 1.58
CA THR A 7 11.43 3.32 0.61
C THR A 7 10.98 2.07 1.37
N VAL A 8 9.84 1.50 0.98
CA VAL A 8 9.46 0.16 1.38
C VAL A 8 9.38 -0.74 0.16
N THR A 9 9.84 -1.98 0.31
CA THR A 9 9.54 -3.03 -0.67
C THR A 9 8.37 -3.83 -0.11
N LEU A 10 7.26 -3.83 -0.83
CA LEU A 10 6.11 -4.67 -0.55
C LEU A 10 6.38 -6.10 -1.01
N ASP A 11 5.65 -7.04 -0.42
CA ASP A 11 5.67 -8.42 -0.89
C ASP A 11 5.22 -8.49 -2.35
N GLY A 12 5.85 -9.37 -3.13
CA GLY A 12 5.79 -9.34 -4.60
C GLY A 12 6.83 -8.43 -5.27
N GLY A 13 7.69 -7.75 -4.49
CA GLY A 13 8.86 -7.03 -5.00
C GLY A 13 8.59 -5.59 -5.46
N LEU A 14 7.38 -5.08 -5.23
CA LEU A 14 7.03 -3.69 -5.54
C LEU A 14 7.75 -2.74 -4.59
N LYS A 15 8.60 -1.88 -5.15
CA LYS A 15 9.35 -0.87 -4.40
C LYS A 15 8.60 0.45 -4.42
N VAL A 16 8.07 0.88 -3.29
CA VAL A 16 7.36 2.17 -3.15
C VAL A 16 8.30 3.17 -2.48
N GLU A 17 8.52 4.30 -3.14
CA GLU A 17 9.36 5.39 -2.66
C GLU A 17 8.51 6.51 -2.03
N ASN A 18 9.15 7.37 -1.23
CA ASN A 18 8.50 8.49 -0.55
C ASN A 18 7.34 8.05 0.36
N VAL A 19 7.54 6.93 1.06
CA VAL A 19 6.62 6.39 2.06
C VAL A 19 6.81 7.15 3.36
N LEU A 20 5.70 7.63 3.91
CA LEU A 20 5.72 8.49 5.09
C LEU A 20 5.76 7.64 6.35
N TYR A 21 6.81 7.84 7.16
CA TYR A 21 6.92 7.28 8.49
C TYR A 21 6.39 8.28 9.52
N VAL A 22 5.34 7.87 10.22
CA VAL A 22 4.73 8.65 11.28
C VAL A 22 5.02 7.95 12.62
N PRO A 23 5.87 8.50 13.50
CA PRO A 23 6.28 7.82 14.74
C PRO A 23 5.13 7.44 15.68
N THR A 24 3.99 8.13 15.57
CA THR A 24 2.78 7.85 16.36
C THR A 24 1.94 6.71 15.78
N LEU A 25 2.22 6.27 14.56
CA LEU A 25 1.60 5.11 13.94
C LEU A 25 2.60 3.96 13.97
N SER A 26 2.15 2.77 14.39
CA SER A 26 2.94 1.55 14.31
C SER A 26 3.03 0.97 12.89
N CYS A 27 2.62 1.75 11.88
CA CYS A 27 2.60 1.37 10.47
C CYS A 27 3.11 2.50 9.57
N ASN A 28 3.57 2.12 8.38
CA ASN A 28 3.92 3.05 7.31
C ASN A 28 2.65 3.52 6.58
N LEU A 29 2.60 4.80 6.21
CA LEU A 29 1.50 5.32 5.38
C LEU A 29 1.89 5.28 3.91
N LEU A 30 1.10 4.55 3.14
CA LEU A 30 1.21 4.48 1.68
C LEU A 30 0.20 5.42 1.05
N SER A 31 0.64 6.24 0.10
CA SER A 31 -0.29 7.03 -0.70
C SER A 31 -0.86 6.18 -1.83
N ILE A 32 -2.19 6.17 -1.99
CA ILE A 32 -2.83 5.51 -3.12
C ILE A 32 -2.40 6.15 -4.44
N SER A 33 -2.24 7.47 -4.49
CA SER A 33 -1.78 8.15 -5.70
C SER A 33 -0.37 7.72 -6.12
N GLN A 34 0.51 7.37 -5.17
CA GLN A 34 1.82 6.83 -5.49
C GLN A 34 1.71 5.43 -6.10
N LEU A 35 0.87 4.57 -5.49
CA LEU A 35 0.66 3.20 -5.97
C LEU A 35 0.01 3.14 -7.36
N THR A 36 -0.95 4.04 -7.64
CA THR A 36 -1.67 4.06 -8.92
C THR A 36 -1.00 4.90 -10.00
N ASN A 37 -0.02 5.76 -9.64
CA ASN A 37 0.78 6.48 -10.63
C ASN A 37 1.76 5.56 -11.35
N GLU A 38 2.17 4.46 -10.71
CA GLU A 38 2.84 3.38 -11.42
C GLU A 38 1.83 2.67 -12.34
N THR A 39 2.15 2.66 -13.63
CA THR A 39 1.22 2.36 -14.74
C THR A 39 0.58 0.97 -14.72
N ASN A 40 1.01 0.09 -13.81
CA ASN A 40 0.68 -1.33 -13.84
C ASN A 40 -0.07 -1.81 -12.60
N TYR A 41 -0.41 -0.94 -11.64
CA TYR A 41 -1.13 -1.36 -10.44
C TYR A 41 -2.51 -0.73 -10.34
N VAL A 42 -3.48 -1.56 -9.93
CA VAL A 42 -4.83 -1.11 -9.55
C VAL A 42 -5.10 -1.54 -8.12
N VAL A 43 -5.74 -0.65 -7.37
CA VAL A 43 -6.19 -0.93 -6.01
C VAL A 43 -7.72 -0.88 -5.99
N TYR A 44 -8.34 -2.00 -5.64
CA TYR A 44 -9.77 -2.11 -5.43
C TYR A 44 -10.09 -1.94 -3.96
N PHE A 45 -11.17 -1.22 -3.65
CA PHE A 45 -11.66 -1.04 -2.30
C PHE A 45 -13.07 -1.61 -2.18
N THR A 46 -13.29 -2.32 -1.08
CA THR A 46 -14.59 -2.75 -0.58
C THR A 46 -14.75 -2.22 0.84
N ASN A 47 -15.93 -2.36 1.44
CA ASN A 47 -16.17 -1.89 2.81
C ASN A 47 -15.20 -2.47 3.85
N ASN A 48 -14.60 -3.64 3.57
CA ASN A 48 -13.81 -4.39 4.54
C ASN A 48 -12.39 -4.70 4.07
N LEU A 49 -12.10 -4.57 2.78
CA LEU A 49 -10.83 -4.98 2.19
C LEU A 49 -10.35 -3.99 1.14
N CYS A 50 -9.02 -3.85 1.02
CA CYS A 50 -8.38 -3.33 -0.18
C CYS A 50 -7.59 -4.46 -0.87
N VAL A 51 -7.60 -4.48 -2.20
CA VAL A 51 -6.93 -5.51 -3.00
C VAL A 51 -6.04 -4.81 -4.01
N MET A 52 -4.75 -5.11 -3.96
CA MET A 52 -3.77 -4.59 -4.90
C MET A 52 -3.44 -5.65 -5.94
N GLN A 53 -3.62 -5.30 -7.21
CA GLN A 53 -3.40 -6.20 -8.34
C GLN A 53 -2.45 -5.58 -9.36
N ASP A 54 -1.51 -6.39 -9.85
CA ASP A 54 -0.69 -6.07 -11.03
C ASP A 54 -1.52 -6.33 -12.29
N CYS A 55 -1.74 -5.31 -13.11
CA CYS A 55 -2.51 -5.38 -14.34
C CYS A 55 -1.78 -6.10 -15.49
N THR A 56 -0.45 -6.13 -15.46
CA THR A 56 0.39 -6.79 -16.47
C THR A 56 0.34 -8.30 -16.29
N LEU A 57 0.58 -8.77 -15.07
CA LEU A 57 0.62 -10.20 -14.76
C LEU A 57 -0.75 -10.74 -14.29
N LYS A 58 -1.72 -9.85 -14.04
CA LYS A 58 -3.01 -10.14 -13.38
C LYS A 58 -2.85 -10.78 -12.01
N MET A 59 -1.68 -10.64 -11.38
CA MET A 59 -1.33 -11.26 -10.12
C MET A 59 -1.77 -10.40 -8.95
N LEU A 60 -2.26 -11.05 -7.90
CA LEU A 60 -2.52 -10.42 -6.62
C LEU A 60 -1.18 -10.07 -5.95
N ILE A 61 -0.95 -8.79 -5.68
CA ILE A 61 0.24 -8.32 -4.95
C ILE A 61 -0.01 -8.40 -3.45
N GLY A 62 -1.23 -8.08 -3.02
CA GLY A 62 -1.61 -8.28 -1.62
C GLY A 62 -2.98 -7.73 -1.30
N VAL A 63 -3.37 -7.94 -0.04
CA VAL A 63 -4.68 -7.57 0.49
C VAL A 63 -4.48 -6.80 1.78
N GLY A 64 -5.25 -5.74 1.97
CA GLY A 64 -5.37 -5.04 3.23
C GLY A 64 -6.75 -5.18 3.82
N GLU A 65 -6.82 -5.21 5.15
CA GLU A 65 -8.08 -5.25 5.89
C GLU A 65 -8.43 -3.87 6.42
N GLN A 66 -9.71 -3.50 6.36
CA GLN A 66 -10.22 -2.29 6.99
C GLN A 66 -10.23 -2.47 8.51
N ARG A 67 -9.63 -1.52 9.22
CA ARG A 67 -9.59 -1.42 10.68
C ARG A 67 -9.64 0.05 11.06
N ASP A 68 -10.67 0.44 11.81
CA ASP A 68 -10.83 1.79 12.37
C ASP A 68 -10.69 2.93 11.34
N GLY A 69 -11.20 2.72 10.12
CA GLY A 69 -11.17 3.73 9.05
C GLY A 69 -9.90 3.70 8.19
N LEU A 70 -8.94 2.81 8.49
CA LEU A 70 -7.72 2.62 7.72
C LEU A 70 -7.69 1.23 7.08
N TYR A 71 -7.04 1.10 5.92
CA TYR A 71 -6.73 -0.21 5.34
C TYR A 71 -5.31 -0.61 5.73
N VAL A 72 -5.20 -1.68 6.50
CA VAL A 72 -3.92 -2.22 6.94
C VAL A 72 -3.49 -3.29 5.94
N PHE A 73 -2.57 -2.93 5.05
CA PHE A 73 -2.00 -3.84 4.08
C PHE A 73 -1.06 -4.83 4.76
N LYS A 74 -1.33 -6.13 4.58
CA LYS A 74 -0.39 -7.19 4.94
C LYS A 74 0.04 -7.83 3.63
N GLY A 75 1.29 -7.61 3.25
CA GLY A 75 1.89 -8.48 2.24
C GLY A 75 1.96 -9.91 2.79
N ILE A 76 1.83 -10.89 1.89
CA ILE A 76 1.87 -12.32 2.18
C ILE A 76 3.22 -12.85 1.74
#